data_AF-A0A7W6WAW5-F1
#
_entry.id   AF-A0A7W6WAW5-F1
#
_cell.length_a   1.000
_cell.length_b   1.000
_cell.length_c   1.000
_cell.angle_alpha   90.00
_cell.angle_beta   90.00
_cell.angle_gamma   90.00
#
_symmetry.space_group_name_H-M   'P 1'
#
loop_
_entity.id
_entity.type
_entity.pdbx_description
1 polymer ?
#
loop_
_entity_poly.entity_id
_entity_poly.type
_entity_poly.pdbx_seq_one_letter_code
_entity_poly.pdbx_strand_id
1 'polypeptide(L)'
;MALIEWKERMSVGVEALDNDHRKLIGLLNQLHDVMRSERSDETPSQIVRELVKYTEYHFDCEERLMRLSRYPDYEAHVRIHRDLKRRLVSFEQKLLSVPESEALILPLFDFLSDWLMRHILREDMKYRPYLTRATPTASAPTTDTPAKDTPAKDTKDTTAPPPTAPSTSP
;
A
#
# COMPACT_ATOMS: atom_id res chain seq x y z
N MET A 1 17.22 23.54 -0.08
CA MET A 1 15.78 23.71 0.27
C MET A 1 15.02 22.61 -0.46
N ALA A 2 14.12 21.88 0.19
CA ALA A 2 13.56 20.64 -0.38
C ALA A 2 12.90 20.91 -1.76
N LEU A 3 13.39 20.23 -2.79
CA LEU A 3 12.87 20.34 -4.16
C LEU A 3 11.52 19.61 -4.30
N ILE A 4 11.38 18.48 -3.61
CA ILE A 4 10.16 17.68 -3.53
C ILE A 4 9.65 17.71 -2.08
N GLU A 5 8.51 18.36 -1.86
CA GLU A 5 7.84 18.41 -0.57
C GLU A 5 6.77 17.30 -0.46
N TRP A 6 6.77 16.56 0.65
CA TRP A 6 5.64 15.70 1.01
C TRP A 6 4.36 16.52 1.17
N LYS A 7 3.23 16.01 0.67
CA LYS A 7 1.90 16.64 0.79
C LYS A 7 0.90 15.56 1.17
N GLU A 8 -0.08 15.87 2.01
CA GLU A 8 -1.02 14.87 2.56
C GLU A 8 -1.79 14.07 1.48
N ARG A 9 -1.99 14.66 0.30
CA ARG A 9 -2.51 13.98 -0.90
C ARG A 9 -1.66 12.82 -1.43
N MET A 10 -0.44 12.64 -0.92
CA MET A 10 0.48 11.54 -1.20
C MET A 10 0.30 10.38 -0.22
N SER A 11 -0.41 10.57 0.90
CA SER A 11 -0.69 9.49 1.84
C SER A 11 -1.55 8.41 1.19
N VAL A 12 -1.15 7.15 1.33
CA VAL A 12 -1.95 5.97 0.96
C VAL A 12 -2.78 5.44 2.14
N GLY A 13 -2.77 6.15 3.28
CA GLY A 13 -3.50 5.79 4.50
C GLY A 13 -2.90 4.62 5.28
N VAL A 14 -1.63 4.27 4.99
CA VAL A 14 -0.88 3.24 5.71
C VAL A 14 0.44 3.87 6.14
N GLU A 15 0.58 4.15 7.43
CA GLU A 15 1.71 4.91 8.00
C GLU A 15 3.08 4.36 7.59
N ALA A 16 3.24 3.04 7.53
CA ALA A 16 4.49 2.41 7.07
C ALA A 16 4.85 2.78 5.62
N LEU A 17 3.88 2.77 4.70
CA LEU A 17 4.09 3.12 3.29
C LEU A 17 4.27 4.64 3.12
N ASP A 18 3.51 5.45 3.86
CA ASP A 18 3.68 6.90 3.88
C ASP A 18 5.09 7.29 4.37
N ASN A 19 5.65 6.56 5.33
CA ASN A 19 7.02 6.75 5.80
C ASN A 19 8.06 6.30 4.77
N ASP A 20 7.83 5.21 4.04
CA ASP A 20 8.69 4.80 2.92
C ASP A 20 8.69 5.85 1.80
N HIS A 21 7.52 6.35 1.40
CA HIS A 21 7.42 7.41 0.39
C HIS A 21 8.14 8.69 0.83
N ARG A 22 7.99 9.11 2.10
CA ARG A 22 8.75 10.24 2.67
C ARG A 22 10.25 10.01 2.63
N LYS A 23 10.73 8.79 2.91
CA LYS A 23 12.15 8.45 2.80
C LYS A 23 12.64 8.49 1.34
N LEU A 24 11.90 7.93 0.38
CA LEU A 24 12.25 8.01 -1.05
C LEU A 24 12.34 9.46 -1.54
N ILE A 25 11.39 10.32 -1.13
CA ILE A 25 11.42 11.76 -1.40
C ILE A 25 12.63 12.43 -0.72
N GLY A 26 12.97 12.04 0.51
CA GLY A 26 14.16 12.49 1.22
C GLY A 26 15.45 12.17 0.48
N LEU A 27 15.62 10.93 0.02
CA LEU A 27 16.78 10.48 -0.76
C LEU A 27 16.92 11.21 -2.10
N LEU A 28 15.80 11.51 -2.77
CA LEU A 28 15.81 12.34 -3.99
C LEU A 28 16.27 13.78 -3.71
N ASN A 29 15.75 14.41 -2.65
CA ASN A 29 16.20 15.75 -2.24
C ASN A 29 17.68 15.77 -1.86
N GLN A 30 18.14 14.77 -1.12
CA GLN A 30 19.53 14.61 -0.71
C GLN A 30 20.48 14.42 -1.90
N LEU A 31 20.06 13.64 -2.91
CA LEU A 31 20.80 13.49 -4.17
C LEU A 31 20.96 14.85 -4.87
N HIS A 32 19.87 15.60 -5.02
CA HIS A 32 19.87 16.94 -5.60
C HIS A 32 20.80 17.91 -4.84
N ASP A 33 20.75 17.92 -3.50
CA ASP A 33 21.55 18.82 -2.67
C ASP A 33 23.06 18.51 -2.77
N VAL A 34 23.45 17.23 -2.81
CA VAL A 34 24.85 16.81 -3.03
C VAL A 34 25.33 17.16 -4.43
N MET A 35 24.50 16.97 -5.47
CA MET A 35 24.85 17.36 -6.84
C MET A 35 25.07 18.88 -6.98
N ARG A 36 24.38 19.68 -6.18
CA ARG A 36 24.57 21.14 -6.10
C ARG A 36 25.77 21.56 -5.22
N SER A 37 26.51 20.60 -4.66
CA SER A 37 27.57 20.85 -3.67
C SER A 37 27.09 21.58 -2.41
N GLU A 38 25.79 21.49 -2.08
CA GLU A 38 25.20 22.04 -0.86
C GLU A 38 25.40 21.10 0.36
N ARG A 39 25.90 19.88 0.11
CA ARG A 39 26.36 18.89 1.10
C ARG A 39 27.63 18.18 0.62
N SER A 40 28.47 17.74 1.55
CA SER A 40 29.83 17.21 1.26
C SER A 40 30.21 15.94 2.03
N ASP A 41 29.27 15.36 2.79
CA ASP A 41 29.44 14.18 3.62
C ASP A 41 29.21 12.85 2.87
N GLU A 42 28.54 12.90 1.72
CA GLU A 42 28.13 11.73 0.92
C GLU A 42 28.37 11.98 -0.58
N THR A 43 28.55 10.93 -1.37
CA THR A 43 28.67 11.03 -2.82
C THR A 43 27.34 10.75 -3.53
N PRO A 44 27.09 11.35 -4.70
CA PRO A 44 25.89 11.06 -5.49
C PRO A 44 25.67 9.55 -5.73
N SER A 45 26.73 8.78 -6.01
CA SER A 45 26.61 7.34 -6.24
C SER A 45 26.26 6.54 -4.99
N GLN A 46 26.62 7.00 -3.79
CA GLN A 46 26.16 6.40 -2.53
C GLN A 46 24.65 6.57 -2.38
N ILE A 47 24.14 7.78 -2.59
CA ILE A 47 22.71 8.10 -2.46
C ILE A 47 21.90 7.36 -3.55
N VAL A 48 22.39 7.28 -4.79
CA VAL A 48 21.73 6.50 -5.86
C VAL A 48 21.63 5.02 -5.48
N ARG A 49 22.68 4.41 -4.92
CA ARG A 49 22.63 3.00 -4.45
C ARG A 49 21.62 2.80 -3.32
N GLU A 50 21.54 3.73 -2.37
CA GLU A 50 20.50 3.66 -1.34
C GLU A 50 19.09 3.82 -1.93
N LEU A 51 18.89 4.78 -2.84
CA LEU A 51 17.62 5.01 -3.51
C LEU A 51 17.14 3.78 -4.29
N VAL A 52 18.01 3.11 -5.04
CA VAL A 52 17.70 1.85 -5.74
C VAL A 52 17.27 0.77 -4.74
N LYS A 53 18.11 0.50 -3.73
CA LYS A 53 17.84 -0.54 -2.73
C LYS A 53 16.56 -0.28 -1.92
N TYR A 54 16.30 0.98 -1.57
CA TYR A 54 15.10 1.35 -0.81
C TYR A 54 13.84 1.28 -1.67
N THR A 55 13.93 1.59 -2.97
CA THR A 55 12.84 1.42 -3.94
C THR A 55 12.44 -0.05 -4.07
N GLU A 56 13.42 -0.97 -4.14
CA GLU A 56 13.14 -2.41 -4.17
C GLU A 56 12.44 -2.91 -2.90
N TYR A 57 12.98 -2.55 -1.73
CA TYR A 57 12.38 -2.88 -0.42
C TYR A 57 10.94 -2.36 -0.29
N HIS A 58 10.71 -1.11 -0.69
CA HIS A 58 9.40 -0.46 -0.63
C HIS A 58 8.37 -1.18 -1.53
N PHE A 59 8.74 -1.47 -2.78
CA PHE A 59 7.88 -2.24 -3.69
C PHE A 59 7.56 -3.63 -3.15
N ASP A 60 8.52 -4.33 -2.54
CA ASP A 60 8.25 -5.65 -1.97
C ASP A 60 7.27 -5.57 -0.77
N CYS A 61 7.27 -4.46 -0.02
CA CYS A 61 6.30 -4.18 1.03
C CYS A 61 4.90 -3.89 0.47
N GLU A 62 4.79 -3.04 -0.56
CA GLU A 62 3.53 -2.75 -1.26
C GLU A 62 2.94 -3.99 -1.93
N GLU A 63 3.76 -4.73 -2.69
CA GLU A 63 3.36 -5.97 -3.38
C GLU A 63 2.83 -6.99 -2.35
N ARG A 64 3.46 -7.11 -1.18
CA ARG A 64 2.96 -7.95 -0.07
C ARG A 64 1.61 -7.47 0.45
N LEU A 65 1.42 -6.17 0.69
CA LEU A 65 0.17 -5.60 1.22
C LEU A 65 -0.98 -5.67 0.21
N MET A 66 -0.73 -5.36 -1.05
CA MET A 66 -1.69 -5.53 -2.15
C MET A 66 -2.15 -6.99 -2.28
N ARG A 67 -1.23 -7.96 -2.16
CA ARG A 67 -1.56 -9.38 -2.20
C ARG A 67 -2.40 -9.84 -1.01
N LEU A 68 -2.08 -9.38 0.20
CA LEU A 68 -2.84 -9.70 1.42
C LEU A 68 -4.25 -9.10 1.40
N SER A 69 -4.41 -7.87 0.89
CA SER A 69 -5.71 -7.20 0.74
C SER A 69 -6.53 -7.67 -0.47
N ARG A 70 -5.99 -8.59 -1.29
CA ARG A 70 -6.59 -9.07 -2.55
C ARG A 70 -6.90 -7.94 -3.53
N TYR A 71 -5.99 -6.98 -3.66
CA TYR A 71 -6.12 -5.86 -4.59
C TYR A 71 -6.28 -6.36 -6.04
N PRO A 72 -7.38 -6.02 -6.76
CA PRO A 72 -7.68 -6.62 -8.07
C PRO A 72 -6.61 -6.41 -9.15
N ASP A 73 -5.98 -5.24 -9.20
CA ASP A 73 -4.99 -4.90 -10.24
C ASP A 73 -3.55 -5.25 -9.84
N TYR A 74 -3.34 -6.07 -8.79
CA TYR A 74 -2.02 -6.47 -8.28
C TYR A 74 -1.01 -6.82 -9.40
N GLU A 75 -1.40 -7.68 -10.34
CA GLU A 75 -0.52 -8.08 -11.45
C GLU A 75 -0.16 -6.93 -12.40
N ALA A 76 -1.03 -5.94 -12.56
CA ALA A 76 -0.73 -4.74 -13.35
C ALA A 76 0.24 -3.81 -12.60
N HIS A 77 0.03 -3.62 -11.30
CA HIS A 77 0.87 -2.79 -10.44
C HIS A 77 2.29 -3.40 -10.31
N VAL A 78 2.41 -4.71 -10.09
CA VAL A 78 3.69 -5.44 -10.06
C VAL A 78 4.46 -5.30 -11.39
N ARG A 79 3.78 -5.20 -12.54
CA ARG A 79 4.46 -4.94 -13.83
C ARG A 79 5.07 -3.54 -13.87
N ILE A 80 4.39 -2.53 -13.35
CA ILE A 80 4.90 -1.15 -13.24
C ILE A 80 6.17 -1.13 -12.37
N HIS A 81 6.16 -1.81 -11.22
CA HIS A 81 7.34 -1.97 -10.36
C HIS A 81 8.48 -2.69 -11.07
N ARG A 82 8.21 -3.83 -11.72
CA ARG A 82 9.22 -4.62 -12.43
C ARG A 82 9.84 -3.83 -13.58
N ASP A 83 9.09 -2.95 -14.22
CA ASP A 83 9.58 -2.07 -15.30
C ASP A 83 10.51 -0.99 -14.77
N LEU A 84 10.25 -0.41 -13.58
CA LEU A 84 11.21 0.47 -12.92
C LEU A 84 12.44 -0.28 -12.42
N LYS A 85 12.27 -1.40 -11.70
CA LYS A 85 13.37 -2.24 -11.18
C LYS A 85 14.38 -2.58 -12.31
N ARG A 86 13.92 -2.95 -13.51
CA ARG A 86 14.81 -3.18 -14.69
C ARG A 86 15.57 -1.93 -15.17
N ARG A 87 14.95 -0.74 -15.12
CA ARG A 87 15.62 0.53 -15.48
C ARG A 87 16.70 0.89 -14.46
N LEU A 88 16.39 0.73 -13.16
CA LEU A 88 17.33 0.99 -12.07
C LEU A 88 18.57 0.09 -12.15
N VAL A 89 18.41 -1.21 -12.37
CA VAL A 89 19.53 -2.16 -12.55
C VAL A 89 20.41 -1.76 -13.76
N SER A 90 19.80 -1.40 -14.89
CA SER A 90 20.57 -0.89 -16.06
C SER A 90 21.29 0.43 -15.77
N PHE A 91 20.78 1.22 -14.81
CA PHE A 91 21.39 2.47 -14.40
C PHE A 91 22.58 2.25 -13.48
N GLU A 92 22.42 1.42 -12.45
CA GLU A 92 23.49 1.05 -11.52
C GLU A 92 24.70 0.47 -12.26
N GLN A 93 24.47 -0.42 -13.24
CA GLN A 93 25.53 -0.98 -14.09
C GLN A 93 26.34 0.09 -14.84
N LYS A 94 25.71 1.18 -15.31
CA LYS A 94 26.41 2.29 -15.97
C LYS A 94 27.20 3.12 -14.96
N LEU A 95 26.62 3.35 -13.78
CA LEU A 95 27.22 4.13 -12.71
C LEU A 95 28.49 3.45 -12.12
N LEU A 96 28.56 2.12 -12.15
CA LEU A 96 29.80 1.38 -11.80
C LEU A 96 30.98 1.69 -12.74
N SER A 97 30.71 1.96 -14.02
CA SER A 97 31.76 2.25 -15.02
C SER A 97 32.29 3.68 -14.95
N VAL A 98 31.43 4.62 -14.54
CA VAL A 98 31.76 6.05 -14.39
C VAL A 98 31.11 6.61 -13.11
N PRO A 99 31.67 6.31 -11.93
CA PRO A 99 31.16 6.83 -10.67
C PRO A 99 31.12 8.36 -10.67
N GLU A 100 30.09 8.93 -10.05
CA GLU A 100 29.86 10.39 -9.94
C GLU A 100 29.69 11.13 -11.29
N SER A 101 29.39 10.43 -12.38
CA SER A 101 29.06 11.04 -13.67
C SER A 101 27.74 11.83 -13.61
N GLU A 102 27.83 13.14 -13.47
CA GLU A 102 26.68 14.06 -13.47
C GLU A 102 25.79 13.89 -14.71
N ALA A 103 26.40 13.67 -15.89
CA ALA A 103 25.71 13.40 -17.16
C ALA A 103 24.87 12.11 -17.15
N LEU A 104 25.09 11.20 -16.20
CA LEU A 104 24.19 10.11 -15.89
C LEU A 104 23.19 10.52 -14.79
N ILE A 105 23.70 11.02 -13.66
CA ILE A 105 22.91 11.18 -12.44
C ILE A 105 21.79 12.22 -12.60
N LEU A 106 21.99 13.32 -13.33
CA LEU A 106 20.94 14.32 -13.62
C LEU A 106 19.72 13.67 -14.33
N PRO A 107 19.88 13.01 -15.51
CA PRO A 107 18.79 12.26 -16.13
C PRO A 107 18.12 11.21 -15.25
N LEU A 108 18.84 10.57 -14.32
CA LEU A 108 18.24 9.63 -13.37
C LEU A 108 17.35 10.38 -12.36
N PHE A 109 17.86 11.45 -11.78
CA PHE A 109 17.12 12.27 -10.81
C PHE A 109 15.82 12.82 -11.42
N ASP A 110 15.89 13.41 -12.61
CA ASP A 110 14.72 13.93 -13.32
C ASP A 110 13.68 12.83 -13.62
N PHE A 111 14.16 11.67 -14.07
CA PHE A 111 13.30 10.51 -14.33
C PHE A 111 12.64 9.98 -13.06
N LEU A 112 13.38 9.79 -11.96
CA LEU A 112 12.86 9.20 -10.73
C LEU A 112 11.96 10.14 -9.96
N SER A 113 12.25 11.44 -9.94
CA SER A 113 11.40 12.44 -9.29
C SER A 113 10.02 12.53 -9.96
N ASP A 114 9.95 12.64 -11.28
CA ASP A 114 8.69 12.60 -12.03
C ASP A 114 8.00 11.23 -11.94
N TRP A 115 8.74 10.12 -12.07
CA TRP A 115 8.16 8.78 -11.98
C TRP A 115 7.53 8.53 -10.62
N LEU A 116 8.26 8.77 -9.52
CA LEU A 116 7.78 8.54 -8.16
C LEU A 116 6.55 9.40 -7.86
N MET A 117 6.59 10.67 -8.24
CA MET A 117 5.46 11.56 -8.02
C MET A 117 4.22 11.15 -8.81
N ARG A 118 4.37 10.68 -10.05
CA ARG A 118 3.24 10.17 -10.85
C ARG A 118 2.73 8.82 -10.36
N HIS A 119 3.62 7.95 -9.88
CA HIS A 119 3.30 6.63 -9.33
C HIS A 119 2.46 6.77 -8.05
N ILE A 120 2.97 7.46 -7.03
CA ILE A 120 2.26 7.72 -5.76
C ILE A 120 0.87 8.31 -6.01
N LEU A 121 0.79 9.36 -6.84
CA LEU A 121 -0.46 10.11 -7.03
C LEU A 121 -1.48 9.44 -7.96
N ARG A 122 -1.13 8.35 -8.67
CA ARG A 122 -2.02 7.73 -9.67
C ARG A 122 -2.16 6.22 -9.54
N GLU A 123 -1.10 5.51 -9.21
CA GLU A 123 -1.09 4.06 -9.09
C GLU A 123 -1.33 3.64 -7.64
N ASP A 124 -0.61 4.22 -6.69
CA ASP A 124 -0.65 3.82 -5.27
C ASP A 124 -1.98 4.18 -4.61
N MET A 125 -2.53 5.35 -4.99
CA MET A 125 -3.89 5.75 -4.59
C MET A 125 -4.98 4.74 -4.98
N LYS A 126 -4.76 3.86 -5.97
CA LYS A 126 -5.75 2.84 -6.38
C LYS A 126 -5.87 1.71 -5.35
N TYR A 127 -4.79 1.35 -4.64
CA TYR A 127 -4.84 0.33 -3.60
C TYR A 127 -5.29 0.88 -2.25
N ARG A 128 -5.19 2.19 -1.99
CA ARG A 128 -5.56 2.84 -0.70
C ARG A 128 -6.89 2.34 -0.12
N PRO A 129 -8.02 2.27 -0.86
CA PRO A 129 -9.29 1.78 -0.32
C PRO A 129 -9.28 0.30 0.13
N TYR A 130 -8.37 -0.52 -0.42
CA TYR A 130 -8.24 -1.94 -0.08
C TYR A 130 -7.37 -2.16 1.16
N LEU A 131 -6.31 -1.36 1.33
CA LEU A 131 -5.45 -1.43 2.52
C LEU A 131 -6.13 -0.84 3.77
N THR A 132 -6.89 0.25 3.60
CA THR A 132 -7.56 0.96 4.72
C THR A 132 -8.88 0.34 5.16
N ARG A 133 -9.48 -0.58 4.40
CA ARG A 133 -10.70 -1.32 4.80
C ARG A 133 -10.44 -2.50 5.74
N ALA A 134 -9.17 -2.79 6.04
CA ALA A 134 -8.76 -3.96 6.82
C ALA A 134 -8.67 -3.73 8.34
N THR A 135 -9.62 -2.97 8.92
CA THR A 135 -9.84 -2.92 10.37
C THR A 135 -11.30 -3.28 10.72
N PRO A 136 -11.65 -4.58 10.73
CA PRO A 136 -12.70 -5.03 11.63
C PRO A 136 -12.16 -4.85 13.06
N THR A 137 -12.49 -3.74 13.70
CA THR A 137 -12.35 -3.61 15.16
C THR A 137 -13.02 -4.83 15.78
N ALA A 138 -12.28 -5.56 16.61
CA ALA A 138 -12.79 -6.75 17.29
C ALA A 138 -13.79 -6.35 18.39
N SER A 139 -15.01 -6.00 17.99
CA SER A 139 -16.15 -6.00 18.90
C SER A 139 -16.43 -7.45 19.28
N ALA A 140 -16.08 -7.79 20.52
CA ALA A 140 -16.37 -9.09 21.11
C ALA A 140 -17.89 -9.36 21.08
N PRO A 141 -18.33 -10.63 20.95
CA PRO A 141 -19.74 -10.98 21.08
C PRO A 141 -20.15 -10.81 22.55
N THR A 142 -20.83 -9.72 22.88
CA THR A 142 -21.55 -9.59 24.15
C THR A 142 -22.78 -10.51 24.12
N THR A 143 -22.60 -11.74 24.58
CA THR A 143 -23.71 -12.59 25.02
C THR A 143 -24.28 -12.01 26.30
N ASP A 144 -25.25 -11.11 26.19
CA ASP A 144 -26.06 -10.70 27.34
C ASP A 144 -27.28 -11.62 27.44
N THR A 145 -27.34 -12.38 28.53
CA THR A 145 -28.43 -13.31 28.86
C THR A 145 -29.15 -12.76 30.09
N PRO A 146 -30.37 -12.22 29.95
CA PRO A 146 -31.20 -11.91 31.10
C PRO A 146 -31.97 -13.16 31.52
N ALA A 147 -31.44 -13.89 32.51
CA ALA A 147 -32.23 -14.85 33.27
C ALA A 147 -33.03 -14.10 34.35
N LYS A 148 -34.37 -14.24 34.35
CA LYS A 148 -35.16 -14.06 35.56
C LYS A 148 -36.50 -14.82 35.54
N ASP A 149 -36.92 -15.19 36.73
CA ASP A 149 -37.87 -16.26 37.03
C ASP A 149 -39.36 -15.97 36.73
N THR A 150 -40.10 -17.06 36.60
CA THR A 150 -41.56 -17.19 36.45
C THR A 150 -42.33 -16.84 37.76
N PRO A 151 -43.66 -16.61 37.72
CA PRO A 151 -44.59 -17.75 37.79
C PRO A 151 -45.85 -17.64 36.89
N ALA A 152 -46.49 -18.78 36.66
CA ALA A 152 -47.63 -18.93 35.76
C ALA A 152 -48.99 -18.64 36.41
N LYS A 153 -50.02 -18.35 35.60
CA LYS A 153 -51.41 -18.73 35.93
C LYS A 153 -52.37 -18.85 34.74
N ASP A 154 -53.26 -19.83 34.90
CA ASP A 154 -54.60 -20.04 34.33
C ASP A 154 -54.84 -20.31 32.82
N THR A 155 -55.46 -21.48 32.65
CA THR A 155 -55.95 -22.20 31.47
C THR A 155 -57.25 -21.66 30.85
N LYS A 156 -57.38 -21.80 29.51
CA LYS A 156 -58.60 -22.29 28.81
C LYS A 156 -58.25 -22.57 27.33
N ASP A 157 -58.00 -23.80 26.90
CA ASP A 157 -58.96 -24.84 26.50
C ASP A 157 -59.91 -24.45 25.34
N THR A 158 -59.70 -25.04 24.15
CA THR A 158 -60.72 -25.52 23.18
C THR A 158 -60.05 -26.29 22.02
N THR A 159 -60.10 -27.61 22.12
CA THR A 159 -60.49 -28.63 21.08
C THR A 159 -60.07 -28.50 19.60
N ALA A 160 -59.51 -29.62 19.06
CA ALA A 160 -59.21 -29.92 17.64
C ALA A 160 -60.50 -30.39 16.85
N PRO A 161 -60.50 -31.01 15.62
CA PRO A 161 -59.47 -31.78 14.89
C PRO A 161 -59.34 -31.52 13.34
N PRO A 162 -58.39 -32.19 12.63
CA PRO A 162 -58.24 -32.14 11.16
C PRO A 162 -59.10 -33.20 10.44
N PRO A 163 -59.31 -33.10 9.11
CA PRO A 163 -58.53 -33.88 8.11
C PRO A 163 -58.36 -33.12 6.74
N THR A 164 -57.86 -33.62 5.58
CA THR A 164 -57.30 -34.91 5.10
C THR A 164 -56.35 -34.67 3.89
N ALA A 165 -55.54 -35.67 3.50
CA ALA A 165 -55.04 -35.93 2.12
C ALA A 165 -55.80 -37.20 1.58
N PRO A 166 -55.79 -37.64 0.28
CA PRO A 166 -54.68 -37.60 -0.70
C PRO A 166 -55.10 -37.42 -2.21
N SER A 167 -54.12 -37.50 -3.14
CA SER A 167 -54.19 -38.13 -4.49
C SER A 167 -53.03 -37.60 -5.37
N THR A 168 -51.96 -38.35 -5.63
CA THR A 168 -51.71 -39.14 -6.88
C THR A 168 -51.94 -38.41 -8.22
N SER A 169 -50.83 -38.11 -8.92
CA SER A 169 -50.37 -38.57 -10.27
C SER A 169 -51.41 -38.90 -11.37
N PRO A 170 -51.06 -38.79 -12.68
CA PRO A 170 -49.73 -38.97 -13.29
C PRO A 170 -48.95 -37.70 -13.63
#